data_AF-A0A1H3ENU3-F1
#
_entry.id   AF-A0A1H3ENU3-F1
#
_cell.length_a   1.000
_cell.length_b   1.000
_cell.length_c   1.000
_cell.angle_alpha   90.00
_cell.angle_beta   90.00
_cell.angle_gamma   90.00
#
_symmetry.space_group_name_H-M   'P 1'
#
loop_
_entity.id
_entity.type
_entity.pdbx_description
1 polymer ?
#
loop_
_entity_poly.entity_id
_entity_poly.type
_entity_poly.pdbx_seq_one_letter_code
_entity_poly.pdbx_strand_id
1 'polypeptide(L)'
;MKARIEKKLSNRLTQIAPSQFPRSWVDKEVSELAWKQRTRVSHIRSVGGGTDYWGEGMDAYTVWADWRMNWYWHGPFKSYPEGHEYEGCPDTGTFRPTTRNLLRLAADCERARRGKDGAR
;
A
#
# COMPACT_ATOMS: atom_id res chain seq x y z
N MET A 1 0.16 -16.14 -2.52
CA MET A 1 0.58 -15.74 -1.15
C MET A 1 -0.40 -16.33 -0.14
N LYS A 2 0.00 -16.72 1.07
CA LYS A 2 -0.92 -17.21 2.12
C LYS A 2 -1.59 -16.04 2.87
N ALA A 3 -2.86 -16.14 3.25
CA ALA A 3 -3.58 -15.08 3.98
C ALA A 3 -2.90 -14.62 5.29
N ARG A 4 -2.31 -15.56 6.05
CA ARG A 4 -1.53 -15.22 7.26
C ARG A 4 -0.32 -14.32 6.97
N ILE A 5 0.27 -14.45 5.79
CA ILE A 5 1.42 -13.63 5.36
C ILE A 5 0.94 -12.24 4.96
N GLU A 6 -0.16 -12.14 4.24
CA GLU A 6 -0.81 -10.86 3.93
C GLU A 6 -1.14 -10.07 5.22
N LYS A 7 -1.73 -10.73 6.23
CA LYS A 7 -1.96 -10.14 7.55
C LYS A 7 -0.68 -9.59 8.17
N LYS A 8 0.37 -10.42 8.20
CA LYS A 8 1.67 -10.04 8.78
C LYS A 8 2.29 -8.85 8.06
N LEU A 9 2.21 -8.83 6.73
CA LEU A 9 2.76 -7.76 5.90
C LEU A 9 1.97 -6.47 6.03
N SER A 10 0.63 -6.54 6.05
CA SER A 10 -0.25 -5.39 6.26
C SER A 10 0.05 -4.72 7.60
N ASN A 11 0.12 -5.51 8.68
CA ASN A 11 0.47 -4.99 10.00
C ASN A 11 1.89 -4.40 10.01
N ARG A 12 2.86 -5.05 9.36
CA ARG A 12 4.24 -4.56 9.29
C ARG A 12 4.35 -3.25 8.53
N LEU A 13 3.62 -3.08 7.43
CA LEU A 13 3.61 -1.83 6.66
C LEU A 13 3.08 -0.67 7.49
N THR A 14 1.97 -0.85 8.22
CA THR A 14 1.44 0.21 9.11
C THR A 14 2.40 0.61 10.23
N GLN A 15 3.30 -0.28 10.65
CA GLN A 15 4.35 0.04 11.63
C GLN A 15 5.55 0.76 10.99
N ILE A 16 5.94 0.36 9.78
CA ILE A 16 7.10 0.92 9.07
C ILE A 16 6.78 2.31 8.51
N ALA A 17 5.59 2.47 7.97
CA ALA A 17 5.17 3.66 7.22
C ALA A 17 3.80 4.17 7.70
N PRO A 18 3.67 4.58 8.97
CA PRO A 18 2.39 5.03 9.51
C PRO A 18 1.84 6.26 8.78
N SER A 19 2.69 7.18 8.31
CA SER A 19 2.25 8.38 7.58
C SER A 19 1.62 8.05 6.21
N GLN A 20 1.92 6.89 5.65
CA GLN A 20 1.35 6.44 4.38
C GLN A 20 -0.03 5.83 4.55
N PHE A 21 -0.33 5.29 5.75
CA PHE A 21 -1.60 4.62 6.03
C PHE A 21 -2.30 5.19 7.28
N PRO A 22 -2.50 6.52 7.38
CA PRO A 22 -3.01 7.17 8.59
C PRO A 22 -4.46 6.78 8.91
N ARG A 23 -5.25 6.45 7.87
CA ARG A 23 -6.64 6.01 7.98
C ARG A 23 -6.79 4.49 7.98
N SER A 24 -5.71 3.74 8.21
CA SER A 24 -5.81 2.28 8.26
C SER A 24 -6.58 1.81 9.49
N TRP A 25 -7.51 0.89 9.29
CA TRP A 25 -8.36 0.33 10.33
C TRP A 25 -8.16 -1.18 10.42
N VAL A 26 -8.62 -1.79 11.52
CA VAL A 26 -8.55 -3.25 11.70
C VAL A 26 -9.86 -3.84 11.22
N ASP A 27 -9.80 -4.56 10.11
CA ASP A 27 -10.94 -5.27 9.56
C ASP A 27 -11.17 -6.58 10.29
N LYS A 28 -12.33 -6.68 10.95
CA LYS A 28 -12.73 -7.86 11.73
C LYS A 28 -13.26 -8.99 10.84
N GLU A 29 -13.55 -8.70 9.58
CA GLU A 29 -14.02 -9.69 8.63
C GLU A 29 -12.88 -10.60 8.15
N VAL A 30 -13.26 -11.71 7.51
CA VAL A 30 -12.31 -12.63 6.89
C VAL A 30 -11.85 -11.99 5.58
N SER A 31 -10.54 -11.81 5.40
CA SER A 31 -10.07 -11.17 4.16
C SER A 31 -10.44 -11.99 2.93
N GLU A 32 -10.58 -11.31 1.79
CA GLU A 32 -10.91 -11.96 0.51
C GLU A 32 -9.95 -13.11 0.18
N LEU A 33 -8.64 -12.93 0.43
CA LEU A 33 -7.63 -13.97 0.23
C LEU A 33 -7.84 -15.15 1.18
N ALA A 34 -8.22 -14.87 2.44
CA ALA A 34 -8.52 -15.89 3.43
C ALA A 34 -9.76 -16.71 3.04
N TRP A 35 -10.81 -16.05 2.56
CA TRP A 35 -12.03 -16.67 2.05
C TRP A 35 -11.70 -17.60 0.86
N LYS A 36 -10.97 -17.10 -0.15
CA LYS A 36 -10.53 -17.88 -1.32
C LYS A 36 -9.71 -19.11 -0.93
N GLN A 37 -8.92 -19.01 0.13
CA GLN A 37 -8.10 -20.10 0.66
C GLN A 37 -8.83 -21.01 1.65
N ARG A 38 -10.11 -20.76 1.93
CA ARG A 38 -10.92 -21.47 2.95
C ARG A 38 -10.26 -21.43 4.34
N THR A 39 -9.67 -20.29 4.68
CA THR A 39 -9.07 -20.03 5.99
C THR A 39 -9.85 -18.94 6.73
N ARG A 40 -9.69 -18.87 8.06
CA ARG A 40 -10.39 -17.90 8.92
C ARG A 40 -9.48 -16.74 9.36
N VAL A 41 -8.59 -16.28 8.49
CA VAL A 41 -7.71 -15.15 8.82
C VAL A 41 -8.53 -13.86 8.75
N SER A 42 -8.69 -13.21 9.90
CA SER A 42 -9.36 -11.91 10.07
C SER A 42 -8.47 -10.95 10.87
N HIS A 43 -8.98 -9.77 11.24
CA HIS A 43 -8.26 -8.73 11.99
C HIS A 43 -7.00 -8.26 11.22
N ILE A 44 -7.18 -7.93 9.95
CA ILE A 44 -6.12 -7.46 9.06
C ILE A 44 -6.19 -5.94 8.99
N ARG A 45 -5.03 -5.27 8.92
CA ARG A 45 -5.00 -3.84 8.64
C ARG A 45 -5.43 -3.58 7.20
N SER A 46 -6.48 -2.78 7.05
CA SER A 46 -7.10 -2.42 5.77
C SER A 46 -7.17 -0.91 5.60
N VAL A 47 -7.31 -0.47 4.35
CA VAL A 47 -7.42 0.94 3.90
C VAL A 47 -8.50 1.05 2.83
N GLY A 48 -8.95 2.26 2.57
CA GLY A 48 -10.15 2.49 1.76
C GLY A 48 -11.42 2.18 2.56
N GLY A 49 -12.47 1.79 1.85
CA GLY A 49 -13.81 1.72 2.40
C GLY A 49 -14.43 3.10 2.65
N GLY A 50 -15.67 3.10 3.14
CA GLY A 50 -16.46 4.31 3.33
C GLY A 50 -17.20 4.72 2.06
N THR A 51 -17.65 5.96 2.02
CA THR A 51 -18.33 6.53 0.85
C THR A 51 -17.57 7.72 0.31
N ASP A 52 -17.60 7.91 -1.00
CA ASP A 52 -17.05 9.09 -1.65
C ASP A 52 -17.97 10.32 -1.47
N TYR A 53 -17.65 11.42 -2.15
CA TYR A 53 -18.44 12.66 -2.11
C TYR A 53 -19.88 12.47 -2.63
N TRP A 54 -20.10 11.52 -3.54
CA TRP A 54 -21.41 11.21 -4.12
C TRP A 54 -22.18 10.16 -3.31
N GLY A 55 -21.60 9.65 -2.21
CA GLY A 55 -22.20 8.61 -1.39
C GLY A 55 -21.96 7.20 -1.94
N GLU A 56 -21.13 7.04 -2.97
CA GLU A 56 -20.79 5.74 -3.54
C GLU A 56 -19.79 5.01 -2.65
N GLY A 57 -20.05 3.73 -2.41
CA GLY A 57 -19.16 2.88 -1.61
C GLY A 57 -17.79 2.76 -2.26
N MET A 58 -16.74 3.10 -1.51
CA MET A 58 -15.38 2.87 -1.94
C MET A 58 -14.93 1.46 -1.59
N ASP A 59 -14.12 0.86 -2.47
CA ASP A 59 -13.50 -0.42 -2.19
C ASP A 59 -12.60 -0.36 -0.96
N ALA A 60 -12.61 -1.44 -0.17
CA ALA A 60 -11.68 -1.66 0.91
C ALA A 60 -10.64 -2.71 0.50
N TYR A 61 -9.37 -2.39 0.73
CA TYR A 61 -8.25 -3.27 0.45
C TYR A 61 -7.46 -3.53 1.72
N THR A 62 -6.81 -4.71 1.83
CA THR A 62 -5.77 -4.87 2.86
C THR A 62 -4.64 -3.89 2.57
N VAL A 63 -3.97 -3.37 3.60
CA VAL A 63 -2.83 -2.44 3.43
C VAL A 63 -1.77 -3.02 2.50
N TRP A 64 -1.54 -4.33 2.57
CA TRP A 64 -0.60 -4.99 1.67
C TRP A 64 -1.09 -5.04 0.22
N ALA A 65 -2.38 -5.26 -0.02
CA ALA A 65 -2.96 -5.26 -1.37
C ALA A 65 -2.87 -3.86 -1.99
N ASP A 66 -3.31 -2.84 -1.25
CA ASP A 66 -3.20 -1.43 -1.67
C ASP A 66 -1.74 -1.05 -2.00
N TRP A 67 -0.80 -1.33 -1.09
CA TRP A 67 0.61 -1.04 -1.32
C TRP A 67 1.16 -1.75 -2.57
N ARG A 68 0.78 -3.01 -2.81
CA ARG A 68 1.21 -3.74 -4.01
C ARG A 68 0.67 -3.14 -5.31
N MET A 69 -0.51 -2.53 -5.26
CA MET A 69 -1.13 -1.88 -6.42
C MET A 69 -0.60 -0.47 -6.65
N ASN A 70 -0.08 0.20 -5.61
CA ASN A 70 0.19 1.65 -5.66
C ASN A 70 1.64 2.07 -5.32
N TRP A 71 2.55 1.15 -4.95
CA TRP A 71 3.91 1.50 -4.51
C TRP A 71 4.70 2.41 -5.47
N TYR A 72 4.48 2.30 -6.77
CA TYR A 72 5.19 3.08 -7.80
C TYR A 72 4.76 4.55 -7.82
N TRP A 73 3.56 4.88 -7.31
CA TRP A 73 3.12 6.26 -7.10
C TRP A 73 3.70 6.90 -5.84
N HIS A 74 4.18 6.08 -4.90
CA HIS A 74 4.72 6.55 -3.62
C HIS A 74 6.25 6.62 -3.61
N GLY A 75 6.90 5.81 -4.43
CA GLY A 75 8.35 5.76 -4.51
C GLY A 75 8.98 6.98 -5.20
N PRO A 76 10.30 7.15 -5.09
CA PRO A 76 11.04 8.26 -5.70
C PRO A 76 11.29 8.03 -7.20
N PHE A 77 10.27 7.57 -7.92
CA PHE A 77 10.36 7.28 -9.35
C PHE A 77 10.03 8.55 -10.15
N LYS A 78 10.83 8.85 -11.17
CA LYS A 78 10.55 9.97 -12.07
C LYS A 78 9.48 9.55 -13.05
N SER A 79 8.56 10.45 -13.40
CA SER A 79 7.61 10.19 -14.48
C SER A 79 8.32 10.09 -15.82
N TYR A 80 7.77 9.29 -16.74
CA TYR A 80 8.21 9.31 -18.13
C TYR A 80 8.05 10.72 -18.73
N PRO A 81 8.98 11.15 -19.60
CA PRO A 81 8.97 12.48 -20.20
C PRO A 81 7.81 12.66 -21.19
N GLU A 82 7.55 13.91 -21.54
CA GLU A 82 6.56 14.30 -22.54
C GLU A 82 6.83 13.63 -23.90
N GLY A 83 5.79 13.10 -24.54
CA GLY A 83 5.89 12.37 -25.80
C GLY A 83 6.24 10.88 -25.66
N HIS A 84 6.39 10.36 -24.45
CA HIS A 84 6.53 8.91 -24.21
C HIS A 84 5.17 8.21 -24.20
N GLU A 85 5.11 6.94 -24.61
CA GLU A 85 3.84 6.15 -24.60
C GLU A 85 3.21 5.99 -23.20
N TYR A 86 4.00 6.19 -22.15
CA TYR A 86 3.60 6.16 -20.74
C TYR A 86 3.80 7.50 -20.05
N GLU A 87 3.74 8.60 -20.80
CA GLU A 87 3.88 9.96 -20.26
C GLU A 87 3.08 10.15 -18.96
N GLY A 88 3.73 10.75 -17.95
CA GLY A 88 3.14 10.98 -16.64
C GLY A 88 3.17 9.78 -15.68
N CYS A 89 3.27 8.55 -16.19
CA CYS A 89 3.42 7.37 -15.34
C CYS A 89 4.82 7.29 -14.71
N PRO A 90 4.98 6.76 -13.49
CA PRO A 90 6.29 6.63 -12.85
C PRO A 90 7.12 5.57 -13.57
N ASP A 91 8.32 5.95 -14.01
CA ASP A 91 9.31 5.03 -14.54
C ASP A 91 9.92 4.24 -13.38
N THR A 92 9.45 3.01 -13.22
CA THR A 92 9.94 2.08 -12.20
C THR A 92 11.28 1.43 -12.59
N GLY A 93 11.73 1.64 -13.82
CA GLY A 93 13.01 1.17 -14.36
C GLY A 93 13.25 -0.30 -14.07
N THR A 94 14.35 -0.59 -13.38
CA THR A 94 14.76 -1.96 -13.02
C THR A 94 14.28 -2.42 -11.64
N PHE A 95 13.40 -1.65 -10.99
CA PHE A 95 12.91 -1.98 -9.65
C PHE A 95 12.16 -3.30 -9.66
N ARG A 96 12.63 -4.26 -8.85
CA ARG A 96 11.96 -5.56 -8.69
C ARG A 96 11.02 -5.52 -7.48
N PRO A 97 9.69 -5.60 -7.64
CA PRO A 97 8.72 -5.48 -6.56
C PRO A 97 8.60 -6.79 -5.74
N THR A 98 9.73 -7.26 -5.22
CA THR A 98 9.76 -8.36 -4.25
C THR A 98 9.28 -7.87 -2.89
N THR A 99 8.75 -8.76 -2.05
CA THR A 99 8.27 -8.39 -0.70
C THR A 99 9.30 -7.61 0.10
N ARG A 100 10.57 -8.05 0.07
CA ARG A 100 11.66 -7.38 0.80
C ARG A 100 11.91 -5.97 0.26
N ASN A 101 11.91 -5.80 -1.06
CA ASN A 101 12.14 -4.50 -1.69
C ASN A 101 10.98 -3.54 -1.45
N LEU A 102 9.74 -4.02 -1.51
CA LEU A 102 8.54 -3.22 -1.22
C LEU A 102 8.51 -2.72 0.23
N LEU A 103 8.91 -3.56 1.21
CA LEU A 103 9.00 -3.13 2.61
C LEU A 103 10.12 -2.11 2.83
N ARG A 104 11.26 -2.26 2.13
CA ARG A 104 12.35 -1.28 2.16
C ARG A 104 11.91 0.06 1.56
N LEU A 105 11.28 0.01 0.39
CA LEU A 105 10.74 1.19 -0.29
C LEU A 105 9.75 1.94 0.62
N ALA A 106 8.84 1.24 1.29
CA ALA A 106 7.90 1.85 2.22
C ALA A 106 8.63 2.58 3.38
N ALA A 107 9.68 1.98 3.93
CA ALA A 107 10.49 2.59 4.98
C ALA A 107 11.22 3.85 4.48
N ASP A 108 11.78 3.80 3.28
CA ASP A 108 12.51 4.92 2.70
C ASP A 108 11.56 6.09 2.36
N CYS A 109 10.36 5.79 1.87
CA CYS A 109 9.31 6.78 1.64
C CYS A 109 8.86 7.46 2.95
N GLU A 110 8.71 6.70 4.03
CA GLU A 110 8.39 7.26 5.36
C GLU A 110 9.49 8.20 5.85
N ARG A 111 10.77 7.80 5.72
CA ARG A 111 11.91 8.65 6.10
C ARG A 111 11.96 9.93 5.28
N ALA A 112 11.75 9.83 3.97
CA ALA A 112 11.73 10.99 3.08
C ALA A 112 10.61 11.98 3.44
N ARG A 113 9.43 11.49 3.87
CA ARG A 113 8.34 12.34 4.36
C ARG A 113 8.71 13.04 5.66
N ARG A 114 9.19 12.30 6.67
CA ARG A 114 9.61 12.88 7.96
C ARG A 114 10.73 13.91 7.82
N GLY A 115 11.67 13.68 6.90
CA GLY A 115 12.76 14.62 6.61
C GLY A 115 12.27 15.95 6.01
N LYS A 116 11.15 15.94 5.28
CA LYS A 116 10.51 17.17 4.77
C LYS A 116 9.76 17.92 5.86
N ASP A 117 9.13 17.19 6.79
CA ASP A 117 8.37 17.78 7.89
C ASP A 117 9.27 18.45 8.96
N GLY A 118 10.52 17.98 9.11
CA GLY A 118 11.51 18.57 10.03
C GLY A 118 12.33 19.74 9.48
N ALA A 119 12.15 20.10 8.20
CA ALA A 119 12.87 21.19 7.54
C ALA A 119 12.03 22.48 7.43
N ARG A 120 10.94 22.58 8.20
CA ARG A 120 9.96 23.66 8.14
C ARG A 120 9.88 24.42 9.46
#